data_AF-A0A7T4C2H1-F1
#
_entry.id   AF-A0A7T4C2H1-F1
#
_cell.length_a   1.000
_cell.length_b   1.000
_cell.length_c   1.000
_cell.angle_alpha   90.00
_cell.angle_beta   90.00
_cell.angle_gamma   90.00
#
_symmetry.space_group_name_H-M   'P 1'
#
loop_
_entity.id
_entity.type
_entity.pdbx_description
1 polymer ?
#
loop_
_entity_poly.entity_id
_entity_poly.type
_entity_poly.pdbx_seq_one_letter_code
_entity_poly.pdbx_strand_id
1 'polypeptide(L)'
;MKNEQDYQSGWTTQTTNPATGKKCSGGAARNLRVAQAGGANAVQVIAAVNAVQSIQPIVDAQQTQIQQQQTQIGVLTQALDQAINALTKDGKK
;
A
#
# COMPACT_ATOMS: atom_id res chain seq x y z
N MET A 1 22.23 8.52 -12.02
CA MET A 1 21.37 7.32 -11.93
C MET A 1 22.30 6.12 -11.84
N LYS A 2 22.23 5.33 -10.76
CA LYS A 2 23.12 4.17 -10.57
C LYS A 2 22.40 2.84 -10.84
N ASN A 3 21.07 2.80 -10.79
CA ASN A 3 20.25 1.62 -11.09
C ASN A 3 18.80 2.01 -11.51
N GLU A 4 17.99 1.01 -11.86
CA GLU A 4 16.57 1.18 -12.23
C GLU A 4 15.73 1.71 -11.06
N GLN A 5 16.07 1.34 -9.83
CA GLN A 5 15.33 1.75 -8.64
C GLN A 5 15.46 3.25 -8.36
N ASP A 6 16.65 3.82 -8.60
CA ASP A 6 16.90 5.27 -8.63
C ASP A 6 16.03 5.92 -9.71
N TYR A 7 15.96 5.32 -10.90
CA TYR A 7 15.15 5.85 -11.99
C TYR A 7 13.67 5.92 -11.62
N GLN A 8 13.13 4.82 -11.08
CA GLN A 8 11.74 4.73 -10.62
C GLN A 8 11.46 5.67 -9.44
N SER A 9 12.44 5.89 -8.55
CA SER A 9 12.33 6.85 -7.44
C SER A 9 12.48 8.32 -7.88
N GLY A 10 12.60 8.57 -9.18
CA GLY A 10 12.73 9.92 -9.73
C GLY A 10 14.14 10.48 -9.69
N TRP A 11 15.16 9.72 -9.30
CA TRP A 11 16.57 10.13 -9.37
C TRP A 11 17.11 9.97 -10.79
N THR A 12 16.52 10.74 -11.71
CA THR A 12 16.82 10.67 -13.14
C THR A 12 17.69 11.84 -13.59
N THR A 13 18.56 11.57 -14.56
CA THR A 13 19.39 12.59 -15.20
C THR A 13 18.50 13.68 -15.81
N GLN A 14 18.96 14.93 -15.76
CA GLN A 14 18.26 16.06 -16.35
C GLN A 14 18.01 15.83 -17.86
N THR A 15 16.90 16.34 -18.37
CA THR A 15 16.56 16.35 -19.79
C THR A 15 15.89 17.67 -20.17
N THR A 16 15.74 17.94 -21.46
CA THR A 16 15.06 19.14 -21.95
C THR A 16 13.66 18.77 -22.41
N ASN A 17 12.65 19.49 -21.92
CA ASN A 17 11.28 19.31 -22.40
C ASN A 17 11.17 19.95 -23.80
N PRO A 18 10.92 19.18 -24.87
CA PRO A 18 10.89 19.71 -26.23
C PRO A 18 9.73 20.69 -26.45
N ALA A 19 8.64 20.59 -25.69
CA ALA A 19 7.49 21.50 -25.84
C ALA A 19 7.75 22.90 -25.25
N THR A 20 8.65 23.02 -24.29
CA THR A 20 8.90 24.30 -23.59
C THR A 20 10.34 24.80 -23.71
N GLY A 21 11.26 23.97 -24.23
CA GLY A 21 12.69 24.25 -24.27
C GLY A 21 13.38 24.29 -22.90
N LYS A 22 12.63 24.10 -21.81
CA LYS A 22 13.15 24.20 -20.43
C LYS A 22 13.72 22.86 -19.99
N LYS A 23 14.79 22.93 -19.19
CA LYS A 23 15.34 21.73 -18.55
C LYS A 23 14.43 21.26 -17.41
N CYS A 24 14.25 19.95 -17.30
CA CYS A 24 13.55 19.28 -16.21
C CYS A 24 14.42 18.15 -15.64
N SER A 25 14.27 17.86 -14.36
CA SER A 25 15.01 16.83 -13.63
C SER A 25 14.05 16.01 -12.77
N GLY A 26 14.56 15.01 -12.07
CA GLY A 26 13.76 14.34 -11.05
C GLY A 26 12.65 13.46 -11.66
N GLY A 27 11.49 13.44 -10.99
CA GLY A 27 10.27 12.80 -11.48
C GLY A 27 9.70 13.43 -12.76
N ALA A 28 9.93 14.73 -13.00
CA ALA A 28 9.46 15.40 -14.22
C ALA A 28 10.20 14.88 -15.47
N ALA A 29 11.52 14.69 -15.36
CA ALA A 29 12.32 14.09 -16.42
C ALA A 29 11.97 12.61 -16.65
N ARG A 30 11.65 11.85 -15.59
CA ARG A 30 11.14 10.47 -15.70
C ARG A 30 9.81 10.44 -16.46
N ASN A 31 8.85 11.25 -16.04
CA ASN A 31 7.52 11.29 -16.65
C ASN A 31 7.58 11.73 -18.11
N LEU A 32 8.48 12.66 -18.46
CA LEU A 32 8.69 13.04 -19.86
C LEU A 32 9.18 11.85 -20.71
N ARG A 33 10.14 11.07 -20.22
CA ARG A 33 10.64 9.88 -20.95
C ARG A 33 9.55 8.81 -21.10
N VAL A 34 8.78 8.57 -20.05
CA VAL A 34 7.63 7.64 -20.09
C VAL A 34 6.59 8.13 -21.10
N ALA A 35 6.29 9.44 -21.11
CA ALA A 35 5.37 10.02 -22.08
C ALA A 35 5.89 9.92 -23.52
N GLN A 36 7.20 10.04 -23.73
CA GLN A 36 7.81 9.86 -25.05
C GLN A 36 7.73 8.40 -25.54
N ALA A 37 7.84 7.43 -24.63
CA ALA A 37 7.80 6.00 -24.98
C ALA A 37 6.38 5.45 -25.17
N GLY A 38 5.39 5.96 -24.42
CA GLY A 38 4.04 5.37 -24.38
C GLY A 38 2.90 6.38 -24.24
N GLY A 39 3.16 7.67 -24.46
CA GLY A 39 2.17 8.73 -24.33
C GLY A 39 1.76 9.04 -22.89
N ALA A 40 0.81 9.96 -22.73
CA ALA A 40 0.33 10.40 -21.42
C ALA A 40 -0.29 9.27 -20.59
N ASN A 41 -0.94 8.29 -21.24
CA ASN A 41 -1.54 7.14 -20.57
C ASN A 41 -0.50 6.29 -19.83
N ALA A 42 0.70 6.11 -20.39
CA ALA A 42 1.77 5.36 -19.72
C ALA A 42 2.21 6.03 -18.41
N VAL A 43 2.23 7.37 -18.36
CA VAL A 43 2.53 8.13 -17.12
C VAL A 43 1.45 7.91 -16.07
N GLN A 44 0.18 7.94 -16.48
CA GLN A 44 -0.95 7.70 -15.57
C GLN A 44 -0.95 6.28 -15.02
N VAL A 45 -0.67 5.27 -15.86
CA VAL A 45 -0.59 3.86 -15.44
C VAL A 45 0.53 3.66 -14.40
N ILE A 46 1.73 4.20 -14.64
CA ILE A 46 2.83 4.11 -13.66
C ILE A 46 2.46 4.81 -12.35
N ALA A 47 1.80 5.97 -12.41
CA ALA A 47 1.34 6.67 -11.23
C ALA A 47 0.30 5.85 -10.43
N ALA A 48 -0.65 5.21 -11.13
CA ALA A 48 -1.67 4.36 -10.51
C ALA A 48 -1.05 3.12 -9.85
N VAL A 49 -0.11 2.44 -10.52
CA VAL A 49 0.60 1.29 -9.95
C VAL A 49 1.36 1.69 -8.69
N ASN A 50 2.10 2.80 -8.74
CA ASN A 50 2.84 3.29 -7.56
C ASN A 50 1.90 3.65 -6.41
N ALA A 51 0.74 4.25 -6.70
CA ALA A 51 -0.26 4.58 -5.68
C ALA A 51 -0.79 3.31 -4.99
N VAL A 52 -1.17 2.28 -5.76
CA VAL A 52 -1.61 0.99 -5.21
C VAL A 52 -0.53 0.35 -4.35
N GLN A 53 0.70 0.28 -4.87
CA GLN A 53 1.84 -0.29 -4.14
C GLN A 53 2.14 0.47 -2.84
N SER A 54 1.93 1.80 -2.81
CA SER A 54 2.15 2.60 -1.60
C SER A 54 1.14 2.34 -0.49
N ILE A 55 -0.09 1.91 -0.85
CA ILE A 55 -1.17 1.67 0.10
C ILE A 55 -1.19 0.20 0.55
N GLN A 56 -0.70 -0.73 -0.26
CA GLN A 56 -0.72 -2.17 0.04
C GLN A 56 -0.20 -2.54 1.45
N PRO A 57 0.92 -1.99 1.95
CA PRO A 57 1.42 -2.33 3.29
C PRO A 57 0.46 -1.93 4.42
N ILE A 58 -0.30 -0.84 4.22
CA ILE A 58 -1.30 -0.36 5.18
C ILE A 58 -2.48 -1.34 5.22
N VAL A 59 -2.92 -1.79 4.04
CA VAL A 59 -3.98 -2.80 3.91
C VAL A 59 -3.57 -4.10 4.58
N ASP A 60 -2.35 -4.58 4.34
CA ASP A 60 -1.83 -5.82 4.93
C ASP A 60 -1.75 -5.74 6.46
N ALA A 61 -1.31 -4.58 6.99
CA ALA A 61 -1.26 -4.33 8.42
C ALA A 61 -2.67 -4.33 9.05
N GLN A 62 -3.62 -3.66 8.41
CA GLN A 62 -5.02 -3.64 8.88
C GLN A 62 -5.65 -5.03 8.84
N GLN A 63 -5.41 -5.80 7.77
CA GLN A 63 -5.92 -7.16 7.63
C GLN A 63 -5.38 -8.08 8.74
N THR A 64 -4.11 -7.93 9.10
CA THR A 64 -3.49 -8.66 10.21
C THR A 64 -4.13 -8.28 11.54
N GLN A 65 -4.35 -6.98 11.80
CA GLN A 65 -4.97 -6.51 13.02
C GLN A 65 -6.40 -7.03 13.19
N ILE A 66 -7.18 -7.06 12.09
CA ILE A 66 -8.54 -7.61 12.09
C ILE A 66 -8.53 -9.10 12.46
N GLN A 67 -7.62 -9.89 11.90
CA GLN A 67 -7.52 -11.33 12.20
C GLN A 67 -7.15 -11.58 13.67
N GLN A 68 -6.26 -10.77 14.23
CA GLN A 68 -5.91 -10.85 15.65
C GLN A 68 -7.12 -10.53 16.55
N GLN A 69 -7.88 -9.48 16.22
CA GLN A 69 -9.08 -9.12 16.96
C GLN A 69 -10.16 -10.20 16.88
N GLN A 70 -10.40 -10.78 15.71
CA GLN A 70 -11.34 -11.89 15.53
C GLN A 70 -10.96 -13.10 16.39
N THR A 71 -9.66 -13.41 16.47
CA THR A 71 -9.16 -14.51 17.30
C THR A 71 -9.40 -14.24 18.78
N GLN A 72 -9.09 -13.02 19.26
CA GLN A 72 -9.32 -12.63 20.65
C GLN A 72 -10.80 -12.66 21.03
N ILE A 73 -11.68 -12.16 20.14
CA ILE A 73 -13.12 -12.23 20.34
C ILE A 73 -13.56 -13.69 20.49
N GLY A 74 -13.11 -14.59 19.61
CA GLY A 74 -13.45 -16.01 19.70
C GLY A 74 -13.05 -16.64 21.03
N VAL A 75 -11.85 -16.34 21.52
CA VAL A 75 -11.37 -16.82 22.83
C VAL A 75 -12.23 -16.27 23.97
N LEU A 76 -12.53 -14.96 23.96
CA LEU A 76 -13.35 -14.33 24.99
C LEU A 76 -14.78 -14.85 25.00
N THR A 77 -15.39 -15.08 23.83
CA THR A 77 -16.73 -15.68 23.73
C THR A 77 -16.76 -17.09 24.32
N GLN A 78 -15.78 -17.93 24.00
CA GLN A 78 -15.69 -19.28 24.57
C GLN A 78 -15.49 -19.25 26.09
N ALA A 79 -14.62 -18.37 26.59
CA ALA A 79 -14.39 -18.21 28.02
C ALA A 79 -15.66 -17.76 28.76
N LEU A 80 -16.43 -16.84 28.16
CA LEU A 80 -17.69 -16.39 28.71
C LEU A 80 -18.73 -17.51 28.76
N ASP A 81 -18.88 -18.28 27.68
CA ASP A 81 -19.81 -19.42 27.63
C ASP A 81 -19.46 -20.47 28.69
N GLN A 82 -18.17 -20.75 28.89
CA GLN A 82 -17.72 -21.66 29.94
C GLN A 82 -18.05 -21.13 31.34
N ALA A 83 -17.83 -19.85 31.60
CA ALA A 83 -18.15 -19.22 32.88
C ALA A 83 -19.66 -19.25 33.19
N ILE A 84 -20.50 -18.96 32.19
CA ILE A 84 -21.98 -19.04 32.33
C ILE A 84 -22.41 -20.49 32.63
N ASN A 85 -21.85 -21.47 31.92
CA ASN A 85 -22.15 -22.88 32.15
C ASN A 85 -21.72 -23.38 33.54
N ALA A 86 -20.62 -22.85 34.09
CA ALA A 86 -20.19 -23.17 35.45
C ALA A 86 -21.19 -22.61 36.49
N LEU A 87 -21.54 -21.32 36.37
CA LEU A 87 -22.48 -20.66 37.29
C LEU A 87 -23.87 -21.30 37.29
N THR A 88 -24.37 -21.69 36.12
CA THR A 88 -25.69 -22.33 36.00
C THR A 88 -25.74 -23.76 36.55
N LYS A 89 -24.60 -24.46 36.62
CA LYS A 89 -24.51 -25.77 37.28
C LYS A 89 -24.45 -25.66 38.80
N ASP A 90 -23.75 -24.66 39.32
CA ASP A 90 -23.61 -24.46 40.77
C ASP A 90 -24.89 -23.92 41.41
N GLY A 91 -25.69 -23.11 40.70
CA GLY A 91 -27.00 -22.63 41.19
C GLY A 91 -28.14 -23.65 41.18
N LYS A 92 -27.89 -24.91 40.76
CA LYS A 92 -28.88 -26.00 40.72
C LYS A 92 -28.67 -27.07 41.81
N LYS A 93 -27.77 -26.85 42.76
CA LYS A 93 -27.62 -27.65 43.98
C LYS A 93 -28.28 -26.95 45.16
#